data_AF-A0A556P6A5-F1
#
_entry.id   AF-A0A556P6A5-F1
#
_cell.length_a   1.000
_cell.length_b   1.000
_cell.length_c   1.000
_cell.angle_alpha   90.00
_cell.angle_beta   90.00
_cell.angle_gamma   90.00
#
_symmetry.space_group_name_H-M   'P 1'
#
loop_
_entity.id
_entity.type
_entity.pdbx_description
1 polymer ?
#
loop_
_entity_poly.entity_id
_entity_poly.type
_entity_poly.pdbx_seq_one_letter_code
_entity_poly.pdbx_strand_id
1 'polypeptide(L)'
;ITYAEYFEMSVRLAEAMKRYGLNTNHRIVVCSENSLQFFMPVLGALFIGVAVAPANDIYNERELLNSMGISQPTVVFVSKKGLQKILNVQKKLPIIQKIIIMDSKTDYQGFQSMYTFVTSHLPPGFNEYDFVPESFDRDKTIALIMNSSGSTGLPKGVALPHRTACVRFSHARDPIFGNQIIPDTAILSVVPFHHGFGMFTTLGYLICGFRVVLMYRFEEELFLRSLQDYKIQSALLVPTLFSFFAKSTLIDKYDLSNLHEIASGGAPLSKEVGEAVAKRFHLPGIRQGYGLTETTSAILITPEGDDKPGAVGKVVPFFEAKVVDLDTGKTLGVNQRGELCVRGPMIMSGYVNNPEATNALIDKDGWLHSGDIAYWDEDEHFFIVDRLKSLIKYKGYQVAPAELESILLQHPNIFDAGVAGLPDDDAGELPAAVVVLEHGKTMTEKEIVDY
;
A
#
# COMPACT_ATOMS: atom_id res chain seq x y z
N ILE A 1 5.63 -22.01 -0.91
CA ILE A 1 6.42 -21.93 0.35
C ILE A 1 5.42 -22.10 1.48
N THR A 2 5.62 -23.10 2.32
CA THR A 2 4.77 -23.37 3.49
C THR A 2 5.11 -22.39 4.62
N TYR A 3 4.24 -22.29 5.63
CA TYR A 3 4.55 -21.49 6.83
C TYR A 3 5.82 -21.97 7.54
N ALA A 4 6.07 -23.28 7.62
CA ALA A 4 7.27 -23.85 8.21
C ALA A 4 8.54 -23.38 7.48
N GLU A 5 8.59 -23.54 6.15
CA GLU A 5 9.73 -23.09 5.34
C GLU A 5 9.96 -21.57 5.46
N TYR A 6 8.87 -20.78 5.50
CA TYR A 6 8.95 -19.33 5.61
C TYR A 6 9.45 -18.87 6.98
N PHE A 7 8.95 -19.51 8.05
CA PHE A 7 9.38 -19.28 9.43
C PHE A 7 10.85 -19.64 9.61
N GLU A 8 11.24 -20.86 9.24
CA GLU A 8 12.61 -21.37 9.35
C GLU A 8 13.60 -20.46 8.63
N MET A 9 13.30 -20.09 7.38
CA MET A 9 14.18 -19.20 6.61
C MET A 9 14.27 -17.79 7.22
N SER A 10 13.15 -17.25 7.73
CA SER A 10 13.13 -15.91 8.35
C SER A 10 13.88 -15.88 9.67
N VAL A 11 13.74 -16.92 10.50
CA VAL A 11 14.48 -17.10 11.76
C VAL A 11 15.97 -17.25 11.50
N ARG A 12 16.35 -18.10 10.55
CA ARG A 12 17.75 -18.27 10.15
C ARG A 12 18.35 -16.95 9.67
N LEU A 13 17.59 -16.17 8.90
CA LEU A 13 18.03 -14.88 8.43
C LEU A 13 18.14 -13.85 9.56
N ALA A 14 17.23 -13.87 10.53
CA ALA A 14 17.29 -13.04 11.74
C ALA A 14 18.58 -13.29 12.54
N GLU A 15 18.86 -14.55 12.87
CA GLU A 15 20.05 -14.92 13.63
C GLU A 15 21.33 -14.64 12.82
N ALA A 16 21.33 -14.88 11.50
CA ALA A 16 22.46 -14.55 10.63
C ALA A 16 22.75 -13.04 10.61
N MET A 17 21.71 -12.20 10.53
CA MET A 17 21.85 -10.74 10.61
C MET A 17 22.36 -10.28 11.98
N LYS A 18 21.90 -10.90 13.07
CA LYS A 18 22.42 -10.61 14.42
C LYS A 18 23.90 -10.96 14.54
N ARG A 19 24.32 -12.12 14.03
CA ARG A 19 25.74 -12.55 14.00
C ARG A 19 26.62 -11.72 13.05
N TYR A 20 26.04 -11.18 11.99
CA TYR A 20 26.69 -10.18 11.14
C TYR A 20 26.92 -8.85 11.88
N GLY A 21 26.18 -8.58 12.96
CA GLY A 21 26.35 -7.42 13.84
C GLY A 21 25.23 -6.38 13.75
N LEU A 22 24.09 -6.70 13.10
CA LEU A 22 22.94 -5.79 13.04
C LEU A 22 22.19 -5.76 14.38
N ASN A 23 21.64 -4.58 14.69
CA ASN A 23 20.86 -4.31 15.90
C ASN A 23 19.92 -3.12 15.64
N THR A 24 19.19 -2.63 16.65
CA THR A 24 18.20 -1.55 16.54
C THR A 24 18.72 -0.22 15.97
N ASN A 25 20.04 0.00 15.93
CA ASN A 25 20.65 1.20 15.34
C ASN A 25 20.91 1.07 13.83
N HIS A 26 20.74 -0.15 13.28
CA HIS A 26 20.96 -0.46 11.88
C HIS A 26 19.64 -0.47 11.10
N ARG A 27 19.77 -0.33 9.79
CA ARG A 27 18.67 -0.38 8.84
C ARG A 27 19.03 -1.30 7.69
N ILE A 28 18.05 -1.98 7.13
CA ILE A 28 18.19 -2.72 5.89
C ILE A 28 17.25 -2.18 4.81
N VAL A 29 17.59 -2.37 3.55
CA VAL A 29 16.65 -2.18 2.43
C VAL A 29 16.25 -3.52 1.85
N VAL A 30 14.99 -3.62 1.43
CA VAL A 30 14.48 -4.70 0.58
C VAL A 30 14.02 -4.08 -0.74
N CYS A 31 14.81 -4.26 -1.81
CA CYS A 31 14.56 -3.71 -3.14
C CYS A 31 14.28 -4.82 -4.15
N SER A 32 13.00 -5.18 -4.28
CA SER A 32 12.56 -6.30 -5.13
C SER A 32 11.13 -6.05 -5.60
N GLU A 33 10.81 -6.62 -6.76
CA GLU A 33 9.43 -6.82 -7.18
C GLU A 33 8.70 -7.77 -6.21
N ASN A 34 7.37 -7.83 -6.32
CA ASN A 34 6.59 -8.84 -5.61
C ASN A 34 7.15 -10.23 -5.93
N SER A 35 7.58 -10.95 -4.88
CA SER A 35 8.16 -12.27 -5.01
C SER A 35 7.94 -13.08 -3.73
N LEU A 36 8.08 -14.39 -3.83
CA LEU A 36 7.98 -15.30 -2.69
C LEU A 36 9.04 -15.02 -1.61
N GLN A 37 10.14 -14.35 -1.96
CA GLN A 37 11.24 -14.07 -1.06
C GLN A 37 11.08 -12.74 -0.31
N PHE A 38 10.18 -11.87 -0.75
CA PHE A 38 10.12 -10.47 -0.34
C PHE A 38 10.05 -10.28 1.17
N PHE A 39 9.17 -11.01 1.85
CA PHE A 39 8.97 -10.87 3.30
C PHE A 39 9.97 -11.64 4.15
N MET A 40 10.85 -12.49 3.60
CA MET A 40 11.86 -13.20 4.40
C MET A 40 12.81 -12.23 5.12
N PRO A 41 13.46 -11.26 4.45
CA PRO A 41 14.27 -10.24 5.13
C PRO A 41 13.43 -9.29 5.98
N VAL A 42 12.18 -9.02 5.60
CA VAL A 42 11.27 -8.18 6.40
C VAL A 42 11.02 -8.82 7.77
N LEU A 43 10.57 -10.08 7.80
CA LEU A 43 10.31 -10.81 9.05
C LEU A 43 11.59 -10.98 9.87
N GLY A 44 12.69 -11.38 9.21
CA GLY A 44 13.97 -11.59 9.88
C GLY A 44 14.46 -10.34 10.61
N ALA A 45 14.28 -9.15 10.02
CA ALA A 45 14.68 -7.88 10.62
C ALA A 45 13.72 -7.43 11.74
N LEU A 46 12.41 -7.63 11.56
CA LEU A 46 11.41 -7.36 12.59
C LEU A 46 11.65 -8.19 13.87
N PHE A 47 12.12 -9.44 13.74
CA PHE A 47 12.43 -10.30 14.90
C PHE A 47 13.60 -9.81 15.74
N ILE A 48 14.49 -8.97 15.19
CA ILE A 48 15.69 -8.46 15.90
C ILE A 48 15.67 -6.93 16.06
N GLY A 49 14.55 -6.28 15.74
CA GLY A 49 14.36 -4.84 15.89
C GLY A 49 15.15 -3.98 14.90
N VAL A 50 15.63 -4.56 13.79
CA VAL A 50 16.31 -3.82 12.71
C VAL A 50 15.24 -3.20 11.81
N ALA A 51 15.31 -1.89 11.62
CA ALA A 51 14.34 -1.17 10.79
C ALA A 51 14.49 -1.54 9.30
N VAL A 52 13.37 -1.77 8.63
CA VAL A 52 13.32 -2.18 7.22
C VAL A 52 12.85 -1.02 6.35
N ALA A 53 13.57 -0.72 5.28
CA ALA A 53 13.18 0.26 4.28
C ALA A 53 12.86 -0.43 2.94
N PRO A 54 11.58 -0.77 2.68
CA PRO A 54 11.19 -1.34 1.41
C PRO A 54 11.38 -0.32 0.28
N ALA A 55 12.02 -0.75 -0.80
CA ALA A 55 12.25 0.06 -1.99
C ALA A 55 11.52 -0.54 -3.19
N ASN A 56 11.03 0.34 -4.04
CA ASN A 56 10.30 -0.04 -5.24
C ASN A 56 11.26 -0.52 -6.33
N ASP A 57 11.00 -1.68 -6.93
CA ASP A 57 11.82 -2.24 -8.00
C ASP A 57 11.74 -1.46 -9.31
N ILE A 58 10.70 -0.64 -9.52
CA ILE A 58 10.56 0.21 -10.70
C ILE A 58 11.11 1.63 -10.51
N TYR A 59 11.59 1.99 -9.31
CA TYR A 59 12.26 3.29 -9.11
C TYR A 59 13.45 3.48 -10.05
N ASN A 60 13.57 4.70 -10.57
CA ASN A 60 14.76 5.13 -11.28
C ASN A 60 15.92 5.38 -10.29
N GLU A 61 17.13 5.56 -10.80
CA GLU A 61 18.32 5.73 -9.95
C GLU A 61 18.24 6.95 -9.03
N ARG A 62 17.59 8.04 -9.45
CA ARG A 62 17.45 9.27 -8.64
C ARG A 62 16.52 9.03 -7.46
N GLU A 63 15.40 8.37 -7.68
CA GLU A 63 14.44 8.00 -6.63
C GLU A 63 15.05 7.03 -5.63
N LEU A 64 15.77 6.02 -6.14
CA LEU A 64 16.43 5.01 -5.31
C LEU A 64 17.56 5.61 -4.47
N LEU A 65 18.37 6.49 -5.07
CA LEU A 65 19.40 7.24 -4.35
C LEU A 65 18.80 8.12 -3.26
N ASN A 66 17.69 8.82 -3.53
CA ASN A 66 17.01 9.63 -2.52
C ASN A 66 16.48 8.77 -1.37
N SER A 67 15.75 7.69 -1.67
CA SER A 67 15.19 6.79 -0.65
C SER A 67 16.27 6.12 0.21
N MET A 68 17.36 5.64 -0.40
CA MET A 68 18.49 5.06 0.34
C MET A 68 19.33 6.10 1.08
N GLY A 69 19.42 7.33 0.56
CA GLY A 69 20.03 8.45 1.27
C GLY A 69 19.26 8.84 2.53
N ILE A 70 17.94 8.66 2.54
CA ILE A 70 17.10 8.88 3.73
C ILE A 70 17.22 7.70 4.70
N SER A 71 17.07 6.47 4.19
CA SER A 71 17.04 5.25 5.03
C SER A 71 18.41 4.77 5.52
N GLN A 72 19.53 5.20 4.90
CA GLN A 72 20.89 4.88 5.33
C GLN A 72 21.10 3.40 5.70
N PRO A 73 20.85 2.44 4.79
CA PRO A 73 20.89 1.02 5.09
C PRO A 73 22.32 0.46 5.09
N THR A 74 22.60 -0.45 6.02
CA THR A 74 23.87 -1.18 6.10
C THR A 74 23.90 -2.36 5.13
N VAL A 75 22.75 -3.05 4.99
CA VAL A 75 22.56 -4.21 4.12
C VAL A 75 21.40 -3.95 3.17
N VAL A 76 21.58 -4.31 1.90
CA VAL A 76 20.54 -4.25 0.87
C VAL A 76 20.24 -5.65 0.37
N PHE A 77 19.02 -6.12 0.61
CA PHE A 77 18.44 -7.29 -0.06
C PHE A 77 17.86 -6.84 -1.39
N VAL A 78 18.27 -7.47 -2.50
CA VAL A 78 17.86 -7.07 -3.84
C VAL A 78 17.52 -8.27 -4.72
N SER A 79 16.56 -8.12 -5.63
CA SER A 79 16.36 -9.09 -6.71
C SER A 79 17.47 -9.03 -7.75
N LYS A 80 17.65 -10.09 -8.54
CA LYS A 80 18.58 -10.10 -9.69
C LYS A 80 18.27 -8.96 -10.67
N LYS A 81 16.99 -8.65 -10.88
CA LYS A 81 16.52 -7.54 -11.73
C LYS A 81 16.98 -6.18 -11.19
N GLY A 82 16.93 -5.97 -9.87
CA GLY A 82 17.30 -4.72 -9.23
C GLY A 82 18.81 -4.47 -9.08
N LEU A 83 19.63 -5.52 -9.16
CA LEU A 83 21.05 -5.49 -8.78
C LEU A 83 21.84 -4.34 -9.44
N GLN A 84 21.72 -4.17 -10.76
CA GLN A 84 22.51 -3.16 -11.47
C GLN A 84 22.23 -1.73 -11.00
N LYS A 85 20.97 -1.42 -10.68
CA LYS A 85 20.58 -0.11 -10.14
C LYS A 85 21.14 0.10 -8.73
N ILE A 86 21.14 -0.95 -7.89
CA ILE A 86 21.75 -0.91 -6.56
C ILE A 86 23.25 -0.65 -6.64
N LEU A 87 23.97 -1.28 -7.57
CA LEU A 87 25.40 -1.06 -7.74
C LEU A 87 25.72 0.40 -8.13
N ASN A 88 24.86 1.03 -8.93
CA ASN A 88 25.02 2.43 -9.31
C ASN A 88 24.73 3.39 -8.13
N VAL A 89 23.74 3.08 -7.31
CA VAL A 89 23.42 3.83 -6.08
C VAL A 89 24.49 3.65 -5.00
N GLN A 90 24.99 2.42 -4.81
CA GLN A 90 26.02 2.10 -3.81
C GLN A 90 27.31 2.92 -4.01
N LYS A 91 27.71 3.20 -5.25
CA LYS A 91 28.87 4.07 -5.56
C LYS A 91 28.78 5.45 -4.89
N LYS A 92 27.56 5.92 -4.58
CA LYS A 92 27.29 7.22 -3.95
C LYS A 92 26.94 7.12 -2.47
N LEU A 93 26.75 5.90 -1.93
CA LEU A 93 26.30 5.65 -0.57
C LEU A 93 27.23 4.64 0.13
N PRO A 94 28.33 5.11 0.74
CA PRO A 94 29.32 4.24 1.38
C PRO A 94 28.79 3.51 2.64
N ILE A 95 27.63 3.92 3.14
CA ILE A 95 26.94 3.24 4.26
C ILE A 95 26.50 1.81 3.89
N ILE A 96 26.31 1.52 2.60
CA ILE A 96 25.90 0.21 2.10
C ILE A 96 27.13 -0.71 2.06
N GLN A 97 27.25 -1.55 3.09
CA GLN A 97 28.39 -2.47 3.28
C GLN A 97 28.15 -3.85 2.67
N LYS A 98 26.88 -4.24 2.47
CA LYS A 98 26.52 -5.57 1.99
C LYS A 98 25.34 -5.53 1.02
N ILE A 99 25.45 -6.27 -0.07
CA ILE A 99 24.35 -6.57 -0.99
C ILE A 99 24.11 -8.08 -0.96
N ILE A 100 22.84 -8.47 -0.84
CA ILE A 100 22.40 -9.86 -0.77
C ILE A 100 21.32 -10.10 -1.82
N ILE A 101 21.49 -11.15 -2.63
CA ILE A 101 20.57 -11.53 -3.69
C ILE A 101 19.43 -12.38 -3.13
N MET A 102 18.19 -11.95 -3.36
CA MET A 102 17.00 -12.59 -2.78
C MET A 102 16.57 -13.84 -3.56
N ASP A 103 16.47 -13.71 -4.87
CA ASP A 103 15.89 -14.68 -5.80
C ASP A 103 16.94 -15.61 -6.44
N SER A 104 17.91 -16.04 -5.63
CA SER A 104 18.93 -17.03 -5.99
C SER A 104 19.19 -18.02 -4.86
N LYS A 105 19.48 -19.28 -5.18
CA LYS A 105 19.89 -20.31 -4.20
C LYS A 105 21.40 -20.31 -3.94
N THR A 106 22.17 -19.79 -4.89
CA THR A 106 23.64 -19.69 -4.85
C THR A 106 24.07 -18.25 -5.06
N ASP A 107 25.34 -17.96 -4.82
CA ASP A 107 25.92 -16.66 -5.13
C ASP A 107 25.70 -16.30 -6.61
N TYR A 108 25.42 -15.02 -6.87
CA TYR A 108 25.09 -14.51 -8.19
C TYR A 108 25.96 -13.30 -8.50
N GLN A 109 26.73 -13.37 -9.59
CA GLN A 109 27.66 -12.31 -10.02
C GLN A 109 28.61 -11.83 -8.91
N GLY A 110 29.06 -12.74 -8.03
CA GLY A 110 29.96 -12.42 -6.91
C GLY A 110 29.28 -11.88 -5.65
N PHE A 111 27.94 -11.80 -5.63
CA PHE A 111 27.16 -11.41 -4.45
C PHE A 111 26.50 -12.62 -3.80
N GLN A 112 26.49 -12.64 -2.46
CA GLN A 112 25.88 -13.73 -1.72
C GLN A 112 24.37 -13.76 -1.93
N SER A 113 23.79 -14.95 -2.02
CA SER A 113 22.35 -15.15 -1.87
C SER A 113 21.94 -15.09 -0.40
N MET A 114 20.63 -15.00 -0.12
CA MET A 114 20.13 -15.15 1.27
C MET A 114 20.56 -16.50 1.89
N TYR A 115 20.55 -17.58 1.12
CA TYR A 115 20.90 -18.92 1.62
C TYR A 115 22.39 -19.03 1.96
N THR A 116 23.26 -18.52 1.10
CA THR A 116 24.71 -18.54 1.34
C THR A 116 25.11 -17.55 2.43
N PHE A 117 24.45 -16.39 2.52
CA PHE A 117 24.60 -15.47 3.65
C PHE A 117 24.26 -16.15 4.98
N VAL A 118 23.13 -16.85 5.04
CA VAL A 118 22.72 -17.64 6.23
C VAL A 118 23.77 -18.69 6.56
N THR A 119 24.20 -19.51 5.60
CA THR A 119 25.20 -20.56 5.82
C THR A 119 26.55 -20.02 6.30
N SER A 120 26.95 -18.83 5.86
CA SER A 120 28.22 -18.21 6.28
C SER A 120 28.21 -17.64 7.70
N HIS A 121 27.03 -17.38 8.29
CA HIS A 121 26.93 -16.70 9.58
C HIS A 121 26.32 -17.57 10.69
N LEU A 122 25.54 -18.60 10.34
CA LEU A 122 24.97 -19.51 11.33
C LEU A 122 25.93 -20.63 11.74
N PRO A 123 25.92 -21.05 13.01
CA PRO A 123 26.64 -22.25 13.43
C PRO A 123 25.99 -23.51 12.83
N PRO A 124 26.77 -24.57 12.57
CA PRO A 124 26.20 -25.86 12.18
C PRO A 124 25.29 -26.39 13.30
N GLY A 125 24.12 -26.92 12.93
CA GLY A 125 23.14 -27.45 13.90
C GLY A 125 22.30 -26.39 14.61
N PHE A 126 22.25 -25.15 14.13
CA PHE A 126 21.27 -24.16 14.59
C PHE A 126 19.85 -24.69 14.40
N ASN A 127 19.06 -24.70 15.48
CA ASN A 127 17.65 -25.10 15.48
C ASN A 127 16.76 -23.85 15.42
N GLU A 128 15.95 -23.75 14.37
CA GLU A 128 15.08 -22.62 14.12
C GLU A 128 13.98 -22.47 15.18
N TYR A 129 13.56 -23.57 15.81
CA TYR A 129 12.47 -23.56 16.78
C TYR A 129 12.90 -23.16 18.20
N ASP A 130 14.22 -23.10 18.46
CA ASP A 130 14.78 -22.61 19.72
C ASP A 130 15.07 -21.10 19.69
N PHE A 131 14.90 -20.45 18.52
CA PHE A 131 15.10 -19.02 18.38
C PHE A 131 14.07 -18.21 19.17
N VAL A 132 14.55 -17.18 19.86
CA VAL A 132 13.71 -16.21 20.57
C VAL A 132 13.89 -14.84 19.93
N PRO A 133 12.81 -14.19 19.44
CA PRO A 133 12.90 -12.83 18.92
C PRO A 133 13.29 -11.84 20.04
N GLU A 134 14.00 -10.78 19.68
CA GLU A 134 14.44 -9.76 20.62
C GLU A 134 13.25 -8.96 21.17
N SER A 135 13.31 -8.60 22.44
CA SER A 135 12.32 -7.73 23.10
C SER A 135 12.90 -6.34 23.30
N PHE A 136 12.15 -5.31 22.91
CA PHE A 136 12.56 -3.90 22.95
C PHE A 136 11.35 -2.98 23.12
N ASP A 137 11.60 -1.68 23.30
CA ASP A 137 10.56 -0.65 23.39
C ASP A 137 9.84 -0.49 22.04
N ARG A 138 8.67 -1.12 21.89
CA ARG A 138 7.88 -1.12 20.65
C ARG A 138 7.39 0.27 20.21
N ASP A 139 7.37 1.23 21.13
CA ASP A 139 6.88 2.59 20.87
C ASP A 139 7.97 3.47 20.25
N LYS A 140 9.25 3.10 20.45
CA LYS A 140 10.42 3.84 19.96
C LYS A 140 11.18 3.10 18.86
N THR A 141 11.26 1.78 18.92
CA THR A 141 11.96 1.00 17.89
C THR A 141 11.18 1.07 16.58
N ILE A 142 11.85 1.55 15.54
CA ILE A 142 11.29 1.66 14.20
C ILE A 142 11.27 0.28 13.54
N ALA A 143 10.09 -0.15 13.11
CA ALA A 143 9.91 -1.39 12.35
C ALA A 143 10.15 -1.16 10.86
N LEU A 144 9.52 -0.11 10.31
CA LEU A 144 9.52 0.18 8.87
C LEU A 144 9.83 1.64 8.59
N ILE A 145 10.57 1.89 7.51
CA ILE A 145 10.77 3.19 6.89
C ILE A 145 10.14 3.13 5.50
N MET A 146 8.89 3.58 5.40
CA MET A 146 8.12 3.50 4.16
C MET A 146 8.35 4.75 3.30
N ASN A 147 8.38 4.62 1.98
CA ASN A 147 8.45 5.77 1.09
C ASN A 147 7.04 6.33 0.86
N SER A 148 6.81 7.57 1.26
CA SER A 148 5.62 8.33 0.90
C SER A 148 5.93 9.22 -0.30
N SER A 149 5.21 9.05 -1.40
CA SER A 149 5.21 9.98 -2.53
C SER A 149 4.47 11.24 -2.09
N GLY A 150 5.21 12.22 -1.58
CA GLY A 150 4.64 13.54 -1.32
C GLY A 150 3.99 14.06 -2.61
N SER A 151 2.82 14.69 -2.48
CA SER A 151 2.01 15.25 -3.56
C SER A 151 2.74 16.17 -4.55
N THR A 152 3.96 16.64 -4.24
CA THR A 152 4.71 17.61 -5.06
C THR A 152 6.24 17.46 -4.99
N GLY A 153 6.81 16.35 -4.47
CA GLY A 153 8.25 16.27 -4.19
C GLY A 153 8.88 14.88 -4.19
N LEU A 154 10.20 14.82 -3.97
CA LEU A 154 10.94 13.57 -3.81
C LEU A 154 10.37 12.75 -2.64
N PRO A 155 10.40 11.40 -2.70
CA PRO A 155 9.87 10.55 -1.63
C PRO A 155 10.43 10.90 -0.26
N LYS A 156 9.57 10.95 0.76
CA LYS A 156 9.94 11.10 2.17
C LYS A 156 9.97 9.72 2.85
N GLY A 157 10.87 9.54 3.81
CA GLY A 157 10.91 8.31 4.63
C GLY A 157 9.99 8.44 5.84
N VAL A 158 8.94 7.62 5.91
CA VAL A 158 7.96 7.56 6.99
C VAL A 158 8.41 6.53 8.01
N ALA A 159 8.76 6.96 9.22
CA ALA A 159 9.19 6.07 10.29
C ALA A 159 7.99 5.50 11.06
N LEU A 160 7.81 4.18 11.01
CA LEU A 160 6.71 3.45 11.62
C LEU A 160 7.24 2.55 12.76
N PRO A 161 6.97 2.88 14.03
CA PRO A 161 7.34 2.04 15.17
C PRO A 161 6.64 0.67 15.16
N HIS A 162 7.22 -0.32 15.87
CA HIS A 162 6.60 -1.64 16.02
C HIS A 162 5.15 -1.60 16.55
N ARG A 163 4.82 -0.64 17.43
CA ARG A 163 3.45 -0.42 17.92
C ARG A 163 2.44 -0.33 16.77
N THR A 164 2.77 0.36 15.68
CA THR A 164 1.79 0.60 14.61
C THR A 164 1.42 -0.69 13.88
N ALA A 165 2.42 -1.55 13.60
CA ALA A 165 2.19 -2.88 13.04
C ALA A 165 1.39 -3.78 14.00
N CYS A 166 1.68 -3.73 15.31
CA CYS A 166 0.91 -4.48 16.31
C CYS A 166 -0.58 -4.09 16.31
N VAL A 167 -0.89 -2.79 16.22
CA VAL A 167 -2.28 -2.32 16.13
C VAL A 167 -2.92 -2.81 14.84
N ARG A 168 -2.21 -2.73 13.70
CA ARG A 168 -2.71 -3.26 12.43
C ARG A 168 -3.05 -4.74 12.51
N PHE A 169 -2.30 -5.53 13.27
CA PHE A 169 -2.60 -6.94 13.49
C PHE A 169 -3.87 -7.19 14.32
N SER A 170 -4.29 -6.22 15.14
CA SER A 170 -5.62 -6.24 15.74
C SER A 170 -6.68 -6.08 14.66
N HIS A 171 -6.55 -5.06 13.79
CA HIS A 171 -7.50 -4.83 12.71
C HIS A 171 -7.56 -5.98 11.72
N ALA A 172 -6.43 -6.56 11.33
CA ALA A 172 -6.39 -7.62 10.31
C ALA A 172 -7.15 -8.89 10.71
N ARG A 173 -7.23 -9.19 12.01
CA ARG A 173 -7.93 -10.35 12.58
C ARG A 173 -9.33 -10.03 13.09
N ASP A 174 -9.70 -8.75 13.09
CA ASP A 174 -11.01 -8.31 13.57
C ASP A 174 -12.10 -8.84 12.62
N PRO A 175 -13.20 -9.41 13.13
CA PRO A 175 -14.24 -9.96 12.27
C PRO A 175 -15.05 -8.89 11.52
N ILE A 176 -15.02 -7.63 11.96
CA ILE A 176 -15.75 -6.52 11.34
C ILE A 176 -14.82 -5.72 10.42
N PHE A 177 -13.65 -5.33 10.92
CA PHE A 177 -12.70 -4.45 10.21
C PHE A 177 -11.55 -5.20 9.52
N GLY A 178 -11.49 -6.52 9.68
CA GLY A 178 -10.46 -7.39 9.14
C GLY A 178 -11.03 -8.60 8.42
N ASN A 179 -10.22 -9.65 8.38
CA ASN A 179 -10.61 -10.92 7.80
C ASN A 179 -10.73 -11.95 8.92
N GLN A 180 -11.86 -12.65 8.98
CA GLN A 180 -12.02 -13.74 9.93
C GLN A 180 -10.96 -14.81 9.70
N ILE A 181 -10.34 -15.29 10.77
CA ILE A 181 -9.34 -16.35 10.73
C ILE A 181 -10.05 -17.67 10.44
N ILE A 182 -10.09 -18.04 9.17
CA ILE A 182 -10.55 -19.34 8.70
C ILE A 182 -9.33 -20.06 8.13
N PRO A 183 -8.98 -21.26 8.64
CA PRO A 183 -7.87 -22.03 8.12
C PRO A 183 -7.99 -22.25 6.61
N ASP A 184 -6.86 -22.26 5.92
CA ASP A 184 -6.75 -22.51 4.47
C ASP A 184 -7.37 -21.46 3.54
N THR A 185 -7.84 -20.32 4.08
CA THR A 185 -8.22 -19.16 3.26
C THR A 185 -7.07 -18.70 2.38
N ALA A 186 -7.35 -18.53 1.09
CA ALA A 186 -6.43 -18.03 0.09
C ALA A 186 -6.83 -16.62 -0.37
N ILE A 187 -5.83 -15.74 -0.41
CA ILE A 187 -5.97 -14.34 -0.83
C ILE A 187 -5.14 -14.12 -2.09
N LEU A 188 -5.70 -13.46 -3.09
CA LEU A 188 -4.94 -13.01 -4.27
C LEU A 188 -4.57 -11.54 -4.14
N SER A 189 -3.28 -11.23 -4.01
CA SER A 189 -2.78 -9.85 -3.93
C SER A 189 -2.00 -9.46 -5.19
N VAL A 190 -2.39 -8.34 -5.79
CA VAL A 190 -1.68 -7.68 -6.90
C VAL A 190 -1.10 -6.33 -6.49
N VAL A 191 -1.09 -6.06 -5.17
CA VAL A 191 -0.61 -4.79 -4.61
C VAL A 191 0.90 -4.84 -4.39
N PRO A 192 1.66 -3.79 -4.74
CA PRO A 192 3.10 -3.76 -4.52
C PRO A 192 3.47 -3.88 -3.03
N PHE A 193 4.29 -4.86 -2.68
CA PHE A 193 4.67 -5.16 -1.29
C PHE A 193 5.53 -4.08 -0.64
N HIS A 194 6.26 -3.29 -1.42
CA HIS A 194 7.05 -2.18 -0.91
C HIS A 194 6.20 -0.97 -0.49
N HIS A 195 4.91 -0.92 -0.85
CA HIS A 195 3.98 0.13 -0.46
C HIS A 195 3.23 -0.27 0.81
N GLY A 196 2.80 0.71 1.63
CA GLY A 196 2.05 0.45 2.87
C GLY A 196 0.83 -0.45 2.67
N PHE A 197 0.13 -0.26 1.55
CA PHE A 197 -1.03 -1.09 1.20
C PHE A 197 -0.67 -2.58 1.10
N GLY A 198 0.36 -2.95 0.32
CA GLY A 198 0.78 -4.35 0.16
C GLY A 198 1.53 -4.89 1.37
N MET A 199 2.35 -4.07 2.03
CA MET A 199 3.12 -4.41 3.22
C MET A 199 2.21 -4.86 4.37
N PHE A 200 1.29 -4.00 4.79
CA PHE A 200 0.51 -4.21 6.01
C PHE A 200 -0.70 -5.13 5.83
N THR A 201 -1.20 -5.30 4.60
CA THR A 201 -2.16 -6.36 4.30
C THR A 201 -1.49 -7.71 4.33
N THR A 202 -0.33 -7.87 3.69
CA THR A 202 0.40 -9.15 3.66
C THR A 202 0.91 -9.58 5.04
N LEU A 203 1.46 -8.66 5.84
CA LEU A 203 1.82 -8.99 7.23
C LEU A 203 0.59 -9.38 8.06
N GLY A 204 -0.57 -8.75 7.80
CA GLY A 204 -1.84 -9.15 8.39
C GLY A 204 -2.27 -10.56 7.99
N TYR A 205 -2.18 -10.90 6.70
CA TYR A 205 -2.51 -12.23 6.18
C TYR A 205 -1.62 -13.33 6.75
N LEU A 206 -0.32 -13.05 6.93
CA LEU A 206 0.62 -13.97 7.59
C LEU A 206 0.20 -14.24 9.05
N ILE A 207 -0.29 -13.24 9.76
CA ILE A 207 -0.83 -13.40 11.11
C ILE A 207 -2.15 -14.18 11.13
N CYS A 208 -2.97 -14.04 10.10
CA CYS A 208 -4.22 -14.80 9.96
C CYS A 208 -4.00 -16.24 9.46
N GLY A 209 -2.77 -16.64 9.11
CA GLY A 209 -2.49 -17.99 8.61
C GLY A 209 -2.96 -18.23 7.17
N PHE A 210 -3.22 -17.18 6.39
CA PHE A 210 -3.74 -17.31 5.03
C PHE A 210 -2.69 -17.73 4.02
N ARG A 211 -3.13 -18.32 2.91
CA ARG A 211 -2.34 -18.53 1.72
C ARG A 211 -2.33 -17.26 0.87
N VAL A 212 -1.23 -16.53 0.89
CA VAL A 212 -1.05 -15.34 0.04
C VAL A 212 -0.59 -15.75 -1.35
N VAL A 213 -1.53 -15.79 -2.30
CA VAL A 213 -1.25 -15.92 -3.73
C VAL A 213 -0.90 -14.54 -4.27
N LEU A 214 0.17 -14.46 -5.07
CA LEU A 214 0.69 -13.19 -5.55
C LEU A 214 1.03 -13.27 -7.04
N MET A 215 1.06 -12.11 -7.68
CA MET A 215 1.47 -11.95 -9.08
C MET A 215 2.61 -10.95 -9.18
N TYR A 216 3.56 -11.20 -10.07
CA TYR A 216 4.71 -10.32 -10.31
C TYR A 216 4.30 -9.18 -11.26
N ARG A 217 3.38 -9.50 -12.18
CA ARG A 217 2.75 -8.60 -13.12
C ARG A 217 1.30 -9.05 -13.30
N PHE A 218 0.39 -8.10 -13.42
CA PHE A 218 -1.00 -8.38 -13.73
C PHE A 218 -1.16 -8.87 -15.17
N GLU A 219 -1.95 -9.93 -15.34
CA GLU A 219 -2.39 -10.47 -16.62
C GLU A 219 -3.75 -11.14 -16.38
N GLU A 220 -4.76 -10.78 -17.16
CA GLU A 220 -6.16 -11.08 -16.84
C GLU A 220 -6.47 -12.57 -16.79
N GLU A 221 -6.04 -13.34 -17.79
CA GLU A 221 -6.35 -14.77 -17.82
C GLU A 221 -5.66 -15.48 -16.66
N LEU A 222 -4.41 -15.11 -16.37
CA LEU A 222 -3.71 -15.61 -15.19
C LEU A 222 -4.41 -15.21 -13.89
N PHE A 223 -4.93 -13.98 -13.78
CA PHE A 223 -5.66 -13.52 -12.59
C PHE A 223 -6.93 -14.33 -12.37
N LEU A 224 -7.81 -14.41 -13.37
CA LEU A 224 -9.09 -15.14 -13.27
C LEU A 224 -8.87 -16.65 -13.06
N ARG A 225 -7.90 -17.24 -13.77
CA ARG A 225 -7.49 -18.63 -13.55
C ARG A 225 -6.96 -18.84 -12.14
N SER A 226 -6.19 -17.90 -11.59
CA SER A 226 -5.68 -17.99 -10.22
C SER A 226 -6.79 -17.90 -9.19
N LEU A 227 -7.81 -17.05 -9.40
CA LEU A 227 -8.99 -17.00 -8.55
C LEU A 227 -9.68 -18.38 -8.47
N GLN A 228 -9.89 -19.01 -9.63
CA GLN A 228 -10.51 -20.32 -9.74
C GLN A 228 -9.63 -21.44 -9.15
N ASP A 229 -8.42 -21.61 -9.67
CA ASP A 229 -7.57 -22.78 -9.41
C ASP A 229 -7.07 -22.83 -7.96
N TYR A 230 -6.88 -21.67 -7.33
CA TYR A 230 -6.51 -21.56 -5.92
C TYR A 230 -7.70 -21.35 -4.99
N LYS A 231 -8.93 -21.33 -5.52
CA LYS A 231 -10.18 -21.11 -4.77
C LYS A 231 -10.07 -19.90 -3.85
N ILE A 232 -9.73 -18.76 -4.44
CA ILE A 232 -9.49 -17.51 -3.69
C ILE A 232 -10.79 -17.02 -3.05
N GLN A 233 -10.75 -16.69 -1.76
CA GLN A 233 -11.89 -16.12 -1.02
C GLN A 233 -11.89 -14.59 -0.99
N SER A 234 -10.73 -13.95 -1.03
CA SER A 234 -10.63 -12.49 -1.13
C SER A 234 -9.53 -12.06 -2.11
N ALA A 235 -9.83 -11.07 -2.93
CA ALA A 235 -8.88 -10.46 -3.86
C ALA A 235 -8.60 -9.01 -3.48
N LEU A 236 -7.32 -8.64 -3.46
CA LEU A 236 -6.88 -7.30 -3.10
C LEU A 236 -6.38 -6.54 -4.33
N LEU A 237 -7.12 -5.52 -4.74
CA LEU A 237 -6.94 -4.81 -6.00
C LEU A 237 -6.67 -3.31 -5.77
N VAL A 238 -6.23 -2.65 -6.84
CA VAL A 238 -6.16 -1.18 -6.94
C VAL A 238 -7.22 -0.69 -7.94
N PRO A 239 -7.72 0.56 -7.80
CA PRO A 239 -8.84 1.06 -8.62
C PRO A 239 -8.67 0.92 -10.14
N THR A 240 -7.45 1.05 -10.68
CA THR A 240 -7.19 0.90 -12.12
C THR A 240 -7.57 -0.47 -12.68
N LEU A 241 -7.55 -1.52 -11.85
CA LEU A 241 -7.99 -2.86 -12.27
C LEU A 241 -9.52 -3.00 -12.28
N PHE A 242 -10.25 -2.14 -11.57
CA PHE A 242 -11.71 -2.17 -11.56
C PHE A 242 -12.29 -1.69 -12.89
N SER A 243 -11.74 -0.61 -13.48
CA SER A 243 -12.16 -0.15 -14.81
C SER A 243 -12.02 -1.25 -15.86
N PHE A 244 -10.92 -2.01 -15.76
CA PHE A 244 -10.67 -3.18 -16.58
C PHE A 244 -11.72 -4.30 -16.35
N PHE A 245 -11.98 -4.68 -15.10
CA PHE A 245 -12.94 -5.74 -14.78
C PHE A 245 -14.41 -5.36 -15.01
N ALA A 246 -14.76 -4.08 -14.90
CA ALA A 246 -16.11 -3.60 -15.18
C ALA A 246 -16.53 -3.95 -16.63
N LYS A 247 -15.56 -4.10 -17.53
CA LYS A 247 -15.79 -4.30 -18.97
C LYS A 247 -15.19 -5.57 -19.57
N SER A 248 -14.46 -6.36 -18.77
CA SER A 248 -13.91 -7.67 -19.17
C SER A 248 -14.94 -8.56 -19.89
N THR A 249 -14.54 -9.43 -20.81
CA THR A 249 -15.44 -10.48 -21.34
C THR A 249 -15.04 -11.88 -20.89
N LEU A 250 -14.06 -11.96 -19.99
CA LEU A 250 -13.45 -13.21 -19.56
C LEU A 250 -13.97 -13.71 -18.22
N ILE A 251 -14.51 -12.85 -17.36
CA ILE A 251 -14.98 -13.20 -16.00
C ILE A 251 -15.90 -14.42 -16.01
N ASP A 252 -16.92 -14.44 -16.88
CA ASP A 252 -17.92 -15.51 -16.94
C ASP A 252 -17.39 -16.85 -17.47
N LYS A 253 -16.11 -16.91 -17.89
CA LYS A 253 -15.45 -18.14 -18.36
C LYS A 253 -14.79 -18.94 -17.24
N TYR A 254 -14.76 -18.42 -16.02
CA TYR A 254 -14.10 -19.04 -14.87
C TYR A 254 -15.10 -19.29 -13.74
N ASP A 255 -14.90 -20.36 -12.99
CA ASP A 255 -15.63 -20.62 -11.75
C ASP A 255 -15.04 -19.79 -10.61
N LEU A 256 -15.75 -18.71 -10.26
CA LEU A 256 -15.36 -17.77 -9.22
C LEU A 256 -16.22 -17.92 -7.95
N SER A 257 -16.92 -19.04 -7.79
CA SER A 257 -17.87 -19.27 -6.69
C SER A 257 -17.25 -19.24 -5.28
N ASN A 258 -15.93 -19.39 -5.17
CA ASN A 258 -15.22 -19.31 -3.88
C ASN A 258 -14.91 -17.87 -3.46
N LEU A 259 -15.03 -16.89 -4.37
CA LEU A 259 -14.72 -15.50 -4.09
C LEU A 259 -15.86 -14.86 -3.30
N HIS A 260 -15.56 -14.43 -2.07
CA HIS A 260 -16.51 -13.80 -1.17
C HIS A 260 -16.32 -12.28 -1.06
N GLU A 261 -15.12 -11.80 -1.38
CA GLU A 261 -14.75 -10.41 -1.21
C GLU A 261 -13.80 -9.93 -2.30
N ILE A 262 -14.00 -8.70 -2.77
CA ILE A 262 -13.00 -7.93 -3.50
C ILE A 262 -12.77 -6.66 -2.70
N ALA A 263 -11.51 -6.41 -2.35
CA ALA A 263 -11.09 -5.23 -1.61
C ALA A 263 -10.32 -4.25 -2.50
N SER A 264 -10.59 -2.95 -2.35
CA SER A 264 -9.92 -1.84 -3.04
C SER A 264 -9.29 -0.86 -2.05
N GLY A 265 -8.22 -0.20 -2.49
CA GLY A 265 -7.61 0.88 -1.72
C GLY A 265 -6.46 1.57 -2.45
N GLY A 266 -5.97 2.64 -1.85
CA GLY A 266 -4.78 3.39 -2.30
C GLY A 266 -5.04 4.48 -3.34
N ALA A 267 -6.22 4.53 -3.96
CA ALA A 267 -6.68 5.63 -4.82
C ALA A 267 -8.22 5.71 -4.79
N PRO A 268 -8.83 6.82 -5.26
CA PRO A 268 -10.28 6.92 -5.40
C PRO A 268 -10.83 5.79 -6.30
N LEU A 269 -11.99 5.24 -5.91
CA LEU A 269 -12.74 4.28 -6.71
C LEU A 269 -14.10 4.91 -7.03
N SER A 270 -14.41 5.05 -8.32
CA SER A 270 -15.74 5.45 -8.77
C SER A 270 -16.78 4.49 -8.21
N LYS A 271 -17.85 5.06 -7.63
CA LYS A 271 -18.98 4.29 -7.09
C LYS A 271 -19.55 3.37 -8.17
N GLU A 272 -19.80 3.90 -9.37
CA GLU A 272 -20.45 3.18 -10.45
C GLU A 272 -19.56 2.03 -10.96
N VAL A 273 -18.25 2.25 -11.04
CA VAL A 273 -17.28 1.22 -11.42
C VAL A 273 -17.21 0.12 -10.36
N GLY A 274 -17.20 0.47 -9.07
CA GLY A 274 -17.23 -0.48 -7.97
C GLY A 274 -18.49 -1.36 -7.98
N GLU A 275 -19.67 -0.75 -8.11
CA GLU A 275 -20.95 -1.46 -8.23
C GLU A 275 -20.99 -2.37 -9.46
N ALA A 276 -20.47 -1.92 -10.60
CA ALA A 276 -20.40 -2.73 -11.81
C ALA A 276 -19.53 -3.97 -11.59
N VAL A 277 -18.35 -3.84 -10.98
CA VAL A 277 -17.47 -4.97 -10.67
C VAL A 277 -18.13 -5.92 -9.67
N ALA A 278 -18.70 -5.41 -8.57
CA ALA A 278 -19.38 -6.24 -7.57
C ALA A 278 -20.49 -7.09 -8.22
N LYS A 279 -21.31 -6.48 -9.08
CA LYS A 279 -22.37 -7.18 -9.82
C LYS A 279 -21.83 -8.29 -10.71
N ARG A 280 -20.70 -8.07 -11.38
CA ARG A 280 -20.07 -9.04 -12.29
C ARG A 280 -19.41 -10.21 -11.57
N PHE A 281 -18.87 -9.98 -10.38
CA PHE A 281 -18.32 -11.04 -9.53
C PHE A 281 -19.37 -11.64 -8.57
N HIS A 282 -20.64 -11.26 -8.70
CA HIS A 282 -21.74 -11.72 -7.84
C HIS A 282 -21.53 -11.45 -6.34
N LEU A 283 -20.95 -10.30 -6.02
CA LEU A 283 -20.66 -9.84 -4.67
C LEU A 283 -21.67 -8.78 -4.21
N PRO A 284 -21.94 -8.66 -2.89
CA PRO A 284 -22.84 -7.63 -2.36
C PRO A 284 -22.29 -6.20 -2.55
N GLY A 285 -20.97 -6.06 -2.59
CA GLY A 285 -20.28 -4.78 -2.69
C GLY A 285 -18.78 -4.96 -2.88
N ILE A 286 -18.07 -3.84 -2.86
CA ILE A 286 -16.60 -3.79 -2.85
C ILE A 286 -16.16 -3.29 -1.48
N ARG A 287 -15.35 -4.09 -0.79
CA ARG A 287 -14.75 -3.66 0.46
C ARG A 287 -13.71 -2.58 0.17
N GLN A 288 -13.74 -1.49 0.91
CA GLN A 288 -12.78 -0.40 0.73
C GLN A 288 -11.94 -0.19 1.99
N GLY A 289 -10.74 0.34 1.77
CA GLY A 289 -9.85 0.80 2.83
C GLY A 289 -9.17 2.09 2.42
N TYR A 290 -9.33 3.12 3.25
CA TYR A 290 -8.63 4.39 3.10
C TYR A 290 -7.60 4.57 4.22
N GLY A 291 -6.39 4.98 3.82
CA GLY A 291 -5.31 5.35 4.73
C GLY A 291 -4.13 5.91 3.97
N LEU A 292 -3.21 6.50 4.72
CA LEU A 292 -1.97 7.08 4.22
C LEU A 292 -0.79 6.20 4.65
N THR A 293 0.37 6.40 4.03
CA THR A 293 1.60 5.74 4.49
C THR A 293 1.93 6.15 5.93
N GLU A 294 1.65 7.41 6.27
CA GLU A 294 1.82 8.05 7.57
C GLU A 294 0.85 7.54 8.63
N THR A 295 -0.21 6.82 8.25
CA THR A 295 -1.15 6.12 9.16
C THR A 295 -0.91 4.61 9.20
N THR A 296 0.24 4.15 8.69
CA THR A 296 0.62 2.72 8.57
C THR A 296 -0.22 1.95 7.55
N SER A 297 -1.54 1.90 7.73
CA SER A 297 -2.49 1.18 6.88
C SER A 297 -3.83 1.93 6.82
N ALA A 298 -4.88 1.24 6.37
CA ALA A 298 -6.23 1.78 6.35
C ALA A 298 -6.73 2.06 7.77
N ILE A 299 -7.30 3.26 7.94
CA ILE A 299 -7.89 3.77 9.19
C ILE A 299 -9.40 4.03 9.05
N LEU A 300 -9.89 4.05 7.81
CA LEU A 300 -11.29 3.90 7.47
C LEU A 300 -11.40 2.61 6.66
N ILE A 301 -12.25 1.67 7.08
CA ILE A 301 -12.43 0.38 6.41
C ILE A 301 -13.92 0.07 6.37
N THR A 302 -14.40 -0.48 5.25
CA THR A 302 -15.78 -0.96 5.17
C THR A 302 -16.00 -2.11 6.15
N PRO A 303 -16.88 -1.93 7.17
CA PRO A 303 -17.19 -2.97 8.13
C PRO A 303 -17.99 -4.11 7.50
N GLU A 304 -17.70 -5.35 7.90
CA GLU A 304 -18.42 -6.53 7.44
C GLU A 304 -19.93 -6.40 7.67
N GLY A 305 -20.72 -6.57 6.61
CA GLY A 305 -22.19 -6.48 6.66
C GLY A 305 -22.78 -5.07 6.74
N ASP A 306 -21.95 -4.02 6.61
CA ASP A 306 -22.37 -2.62 6.69
C ASP A 306 -21.69 -1.78 5.58
N ASP A 307 -21.89 -2.25 4.35
CA ASP A 307 -21.43 -1.62 3.11
C ASP A 307 -22.34 -0.44 2.72
N LYS A 308 -21.73 0.65 2.24
CA LYS A 308 -22.44 1.78 1.64
C LYS A 308 -21.79 2.19 0.32
N PRO A 309 -22.53 2.19 -0.81
CA PRO A 309 -21.95 2.52 -2.10
C PRO A 309 -21.24 3.88 -2.13
N GLY A 310 -19.99 3.89 -2.59
CA GLY A 310 -19.14 5.08 -2.64
C GLY A 310 -18.45 5.46 -1.33
N ALA A 311 -18.80 4.84 -0.20
CA ALA A 311 -18.11 5.06 1.06
C ALA A 311 -16.79 4.28 1.12
N VAL A 312 -15.78 4.84 1.79
CA VAL A 312 -14.54 4.12 2.12
C VAL A 312 -14.65 3.33 3.43
N GLY A 313 -15.75 3.51 4.16
CA GLY A 313 -16.08 2.77 5.37
C GLY A 313 -16.15 3.62 6.63
N LYS A 314 -15.92 2.98 7.78
CA LYS A 314 -16.01 3.59 9.11
C LYS A 314 -14.65 3.62 9.82
N VAL A 315 -14.54 4.42 10.87
CA VAL A 315 -13.33 4.55 11.67
C VAL A 315 -12.98 3.21 12.32
N VAL A 316 -11.75 2.73 12.11
CA VAL A 316 -11.27 1.48 12.70
C VAL A 316 -11.09 1.60 14.22
N PRO A 317 -11.07 0.47 14.97
CA PRO A 317 -10.78 0.49 16.40
C PRO A 317 -9.47 1.24 16.72
N PHE A 318 -9.43 1.90 17.87
CA PHE A 318 -8.32 2.74 18.36
C PHE A 318 -8.08 4.05 17.61
N PHE A 319 -8.88 4.37 16.60
CA PHE A 319 -8.81 5.65 15.88
C PHE A 319 -10.01 6.53 16.16
N GLU A 320 -9.80 7.83 15.98
CA GLU A 320 -10.83 8.84 15.89
C GLU A 320 -10.58 9.70 14.64
N ALA A 321 -11.65 10.17 14.02
CA ALA A 321 -11.62 10.98 12.82
C ALA A 321 -12.55 12.18 12.98
N LYS A 322 -12.16 13.32 12.39
CA LYS A 322 -12.99 14.51 12.28
C LYS A 322 -12.80 15.13 10.90
N VAL A 323 -13.79 15.91 10.46
CA VAL A 323 -13.67 16.75 9.27
C VAL A 323 -13.58 18.20 9.73
N VAL A 324 -12.66 18.99 9.17
CA VAL A 324 -12.46 20.40 9.52
C VAL A 324 -12.67 21.33 8.34
N ASP A 325 -13.23 22.50 8.62
CA ASP A 325 -13.39 23.58 7.66
C ASP A 325 -12.03 24.06 7.14
N LEU A 326 -11.92 24.25 5.82
CA LEU A 326 -10.65 24.53 5.15
C LEU A 326 -10.06 25.90 5.50
N ASP A 327 -10.92 26.88 5.84
CA ASP A 327 -10.49 28.25 6.13
C ASP A 327 -10.32 28.48 7.63
N THR A 328 -11.24 27.96 8.43
CA THR A 328 -11.33 28.25 9.87
C THR A 328 -10.74 27.16 10.77
N GLY A 329 -10.52 25.94 10.25
CA GLY A 329 -10.05 24.78 11.01
C GLY A 329 -11.06 24.26 12.04
N LYS A 330 -12.30 24.75 12.03
CA LYS A 330 -13.35 24.31 12.95
C LYS A 330 -13.85 22.93 12.55
N THR A 331 -14.15 22.08 13.53
CA THR A 331 -14.77 20.77 13.29
C THR A 331 -16.16 20.94 12.70
N LEU A 332 -16.40 20.25 11.59
CA LEU A 332 -17.64 20.23 10.84
C LEU A 332 -18.54 19.07 11.30
N GLY A 333 -19.84 19.22 11.05
CA GLY A 333 -20.86 18.22 11.37
C GLY A 333 -21.10 17.22 10.24
N VAL A 334 -22.15 16.42 10.42
CA VAL A 334 -22.67 15.45 9.44
C VAL A 334 -22.87 16.11 8.07
N ASN A 335 -22.48 15.42 6.99
CA ASN A 335 -22.66 15.79 5.59
C ASN A 335 -22.01 17.13 5.17
N GLN A 336 -21.07 17.64 5.96
CA GLN A 336 -20.29 18.84 5.63
C GLN A 336 -18.90 18.46 5.11
N ARG A 337 -18.52 19.00 3.94
CA ARG A 337 -17.23 18.74 3.30
C ARG A 337 -16.13 19.60 3.92
N GLY A 338 -14.98 18.99 4.18
CA GLY A 338 -13.77 19.65 4.68
C GLY A 338 -12.56 18.73 4.64
N GLU A 339 -11.46 19.11 5.28
CA GLU A 339 -10.27 18.26 5.37
C GLU A 339 -10.48 17.16 6.41
N LEU A 340 -10.13 15.91 6.06
CA LEU A 340 -10.12 14.80 7.01
C LEU A 340 -8.89 14.88 7.93
N CYS A 341 -9.14 14.93 9.24
CA CYS A 341 -8.12 14.83 10.27
C CYS A 341 -8.33 13.56 11.10
N VAL A 342 -7.24 12.84 11.40
CA VAL A 342 -7.31 11.54 12.06
C VAL A 342 -6.29 11.44 13.19
N ARG A 343 -6.64 10.73 14.27
CA ARG A 343 -5.76 10.50 15.42
C ARG A 343 -5.86 9.05 15.87
N GLY A 344 -4.72 8.42 16.15
CA GLY A 344 -4.68 7.04 16.60
C GLY A 344 -3.27 6.44 16.63
N PRO A 345 -3.12 5.23 17.21
CA PRO A 345 -1.81 4.67 17.55
C PRO A 345 -1.04 4.08 16.36
N MET A 346 -1.61 4.08 15.15
CA MET A 346 -0.92 3.74 13.90
C MET A 346 -0.31 4.94 13.17
N ILE A 347 -0.45 6.16 13.70
CA ILE A 347 0.25 7.33 13.17
C ILE A 347 1.76 7.14 13.32
N MET A 348 2.50 7.50 12.28
CA MET A 348 3.97 7.46 12.23
C MET A 348 4.62 8.21 13.41
N SER A 349 5.85 7.86 13.74
CA SER A 349 6.63 8.68 14.68
C SER A 349 7.12 10.00 14.05
N GLY A 350 7.15 10.07 12.72
CA GLY A 350 7.53 11.24 11.95
C GLY A 350 8.26 10.89 10.65
N TYR A 351 8.58 11.91 9.86
CA TYR A 351 9.47 11.74 8.71
C TYR A 351 10.94 11.72 9.16
N VAL A 352 11.71 10.79 8.60
CA VAL A 352 13.15 10.64 8.88
C VAL A 352 13.89 11.92 8.54
N ASN A 353 14.55 12.52 9.55
CA ASN A 353 15.33 13.76 9.44
C ASN A 353 14.55 14.95 8.84
N ASN A 354 13.23 15.01 9.03
CA ASN A 354 12.39 16.09 8.51
C ASN A 354 11.26 16.46 9.51
N PRO A 355 11.62 17.07 10.65
CA PRO A 355 10.64 17.50 11.66
C PRO A 355 9.70 18.59 11.12
N GLU A 356 10.13 19.43 10.18
CA GLU A 356 9.31 20.47 9.59
C GLU A 356 8.12 19.87 8.83
N ALA A 357 8.37 18.89 7.97
CA ALA A 357 7.29 18.18 7.28
C ALA A 357 6.41 17.36 8.23
N THR A 358 6.96 16.92 9.37
CA THR A 358 6.20 16.20 10.39
C THR A 358 5.21 17.13 11.10
N ASN A 359 5.68 18.29 11.55
CA ASN A 359 4.86 19.31 12.22
C ASN A 359 3.88 20.03 11.28
N ALA A 360 4.14 20.00 9.97
CA ALA A 360 3.20 20.47 8.95
C ALA A 360 2.06 19.48 8.69
N LEU A 361 2.25 18.19 9.00
CA LEU A 361 1.25 17.14 8.77
C LEU A 361 0.49 16.80 10.06
N ILE A 362 1.17 16.80 11.21
CA ILE A 362 0.59 16.44 12.51
C ILE A 362 0.55 17.71 13.36
N ASP A 363 -0.65 18.12 13.76
CA ASP A 363 -0.84 19.32 14.56
C ASP A 363 -0.39 19.15 16.02
N LYS A 364 -0.38 20.27 16.75
CA LYS A 364 -0.01 20.33 18.18
C LYS A 364 -0.93 19.51 19.10
N ASP A 365 -2.13 19.16 18.64
CA ASP A 365 -3.14 18.39 19.39
C ASP A 365 -3.12 16.89 18.99
N GLY A 366 -2.16 16.51 18.13
CA GLY A 366 -1.90 15.13 17.69
C GLY A 366 -2.74 14.66 16.51
N TRP A 367 -3.45 15.55 15.80
CA TRP A 367 -4.22 15.21 14.62
C TRP A 367 -3.34 15.21 13.37
N LEU A 368 -3.38 14.13 12.61
CA LEU A 368 -2.81 14.06 11.28
C LEU A 368 -3.81 14.64 10.27
N HIS A 369 -3.40 15.67 9.54
CA HIS A 369 -4.13 16.28 8.44
C HIS A 369 -3.87 15.48 7.17
N SER A 370 -4.89 14.88 6.57
CA SER A 370 -4.70 14.00 5.42
C SER A 370 -4.35 14.75 4.14
N GLY A 371 -4.75 16.03 4.02
CA GLY A 371 -4.76 16.75 2.76
C GLY A 371 -5.84 16.25 1.78
N ASP A 372 -6.82 15.49 2.25
CA ASP A 372 -7.93 14.94 1.46
C ASP A 372 -9.26 15.54 1.93
N ILE A 373 -10.11 15.91 0.97
CA ILE A 373 -11.46 16.40 1.21
C ILE A 373 -12.38 15.21 1.47
N ALA A 374 -13.11 15.26 2.58
CA ALA A 374 -14.03 14.21 2.98
C ALA A 374 -15.28 14.78 3.65
N TYR A 375 -16.28 13.92 3.80
CA TYR A 375 -17.42 14.11 4.70
C TYR A 375 -17.83 12.76 5.28
N TRP A 376 -18.66 12.78 6.32
CA TRP A 376 -19.27 11.59 6.91
C TRP A 376 -20.77 11.81 7.06
N ASP A 377 -21.55 10.74 6.93
CA ASP A 377 -23.01 10.79 6.94
C ASP A 377 -23.61 10.44 8.31
N GLU A 378 -24.94 10.41 8.40
CA GLU A 378 -25.69 10.10 9.62
C GLU A 378 -25.37 8.72 10.22
N ASP A 379 -24.89 7.79 9.39
CA ASP A 379 -24.55 6.42 9.78
C ASP A 379 -23.04 6.26 10.08
N GLU A 380 -22.28 7.36 10.09
CA GLU A 380 -20.82 7.42 10.29
C GLU A 380 -19.98 6.81 9.15
N HIS A 381 -20.56 6.63 7.96
CA HIS A 381 -19.80 6.25 6.77
C HIS A 381 -19.06 7.45 6.21
N PHE A 382 -17.76 7.30 5.97
CA PHE A 382 -16.92 8.33 5.39
C PHE A 382 -16.83 8.21 3.87
N PHE A 383 -16.83 9.36 3.22
CA PHE A 383 -16.68 9.51 1.77
C PHE A 383 -15.49 10.41 1.50
N ILE A 384 -14.57 9.94 0.66
CA ILE A 384 -13.42 10.73 0.19
C ILE A 384 -13.79 11.33 -1.16
N VAL A 385 -13.68 12.65 -1.26
CA VAL A 385 -14.02 13.40 -2.47
C VAL A 385 -12.81 13.47 -3.40
N ASP A 386 -11.72 14.07 -2.94
CA ASP A 386 -10.46 14.18 -3.69
C ASP A 386 -9.33 14.68 -2.78
N ARG A 387 -8.10 14.76 -3.29
CA ARG A 387 -7.00 15.47 -2.63
C ARG A 387 -7.21 16.98 -2.74
N LEU A 388 -6.98 17.70 -1.65
CA LEU A 388 -7.01 19.17 -1.61
C LEU A 388 -6.10 19.79 -2.68
N LYS A 389 -4.94 19.18 -2.92
CA LYS A 389 -3.98 19.65 -3.94
C LYS A 389 -4.34 19.28 -5.38
N SER A 390 -5.26 18.33 -5.57
CA SER A 390 -5.75 17.96 -6.91
C SER A 390 -6.89 18.88 -7.36
N LEU A 391 -7.52 19.62 -6.44
CA LEU A 391 -8.63 20.51 -6.77
C LEU A 391 -8.22 21.56 -7.81
N ILE A 392 -8.96 21.56 -8.92
CA ILE A 392 -8.76 22.45 -10.05
C ILE A 392 -9.39 23.80 -9.71
N LYS A 393 -8.58 24.86 -9.77
CA LYS A 393 -8.98 26.22 -9.41
C LYS A 393 -9.57 26.94 -10.62
N TYR A 394 -10.80 26.59 -10.97
CA TYR A 394 -11.54 27.25 -12.04
C TYR A 394 -12.28 28.48 -11.50
N LYS A 395 -11.73 29.67 -11.74
CA LYS A 395 -12.22 30.95 -11.21
C LYS A 395 -12.31 30.89 -9.68
N GLY A 396 -13.52 31.03 -9.12
CA GLY A 396 -13.76 30.90 -7.68
C GLY A 396 -14.13 29.49 -7.22
N TYR A 397 -14.21 28.52 -8.14
CA TYR A 397 -14.61 27.15 -7.85
C TYR A 397 -13.40 26.25 -7.63
N GLN A 398 -13.56 25.27 -6.74
CA GLN A 398 -12.63 24.17 -6.57
C GLN A 398 -13.30 22.92 -7.11
N VAL A 399 -12.90 22.51 -8.32
CA VAL A 399 -13.47 21.35 -9.02
C VAL A 399 -12.64 20.13 -8.66
N ALA A 400 -13.30 19.04 -8.25
CA ALA A 400 -12.64 17.78 -7.94
C ALA A 400 -12.40 16.96 -9.21
N PRO A 401 -11.14 16.69 -9.63
CA PRO A 401 -10.84 15.75 -10.71
C PRO A 401 -11.59 14.43 -10.61
N ALA A 402 -11.64 13.82 -9.42
CA ALA A 402 -12.25 12.51 -9.21
C ALA A 402 -13.77 12.50 -9.52
N GLU A 403 -14.49 13.62 -9.32
CA GLU A 403 -15.90 13.73 -9.71
C GLU A 403 -16.05 13.69 -11.24
N LEU A 404 -15.17 14.38 -11.97
CA LEU A 404 -15.16 14.37 -13.45
C LEU A 404 -14.66 13.03 -14.01
N GLU A 405 -13.64 12.42 -13.40
CA GLU A 405 -13.17 11.08 -13.74
C GLU A 405 -14.28 10.04 -13.57
N SER A 406 -15.06 10.12 -12.48
CA SER A 406 -16.20 9.22 -12.26
C SER A 406 -17.25 9.32 -13.37
N ILE A 407 -17.55 10.55 -13.85
CA ILE A 407 -18.45 10.75 -14.99
C ILE A 407 -17.85 10.12 -16.25
N LEU A 408 -16.60 10.44 -16.60
CA LEU A 408 -15.93 9.92 -17.79
C LEU A 408 -15.87 8.38 -17.81
N LEU A 409 -15.61 7.76 -16.67
CA LEU A 409 -15.54 6.30 -16.54
C LEU A 409 -16.90 5.59 -16.70
N GLN A 410 -18.02 6.32 -16.64
CA GLN A 410 -19.35 5.77 -16.96
C GLN A 410 -19.57 5.65 -18.48
N HIS A 411 -18.81 6.38 -19.30
CA HIS A 411 -18.99 6.34 -20.75
C HIS A 411 -18.50 4.98 -21.31
N PRO A 412 -19.34 4.22 -22.06
CA PRO A 412 -19.01 2.85 -22.46
C PRO A 412 -17.76 2.75 -23.34
N ASN A 413 -17.42 3.80 -24.07
CA ASN A 413 -16.25 3.83 -24.95
C ASN A 413 -14.96 4.31 -24.24
N ILE A 414 -15.01 4.78 -22.99
CA ILE A 414 -13.83 5.27 -22.23
C ILE A 414 -13.32 4.20 -21.29
N PHE A 415 -12.13 3.66 -21.56
CA PHE A 415 -11.47 2.63 -20.75
C PHE A 415 -10.91 3.19 -19.42
N ASP A 416 -10.26 4.34 -19.49
CA ASP A 416 -9.65 5.00 -18.32
C ASP A 416 -9.60 6.52 -18.54
N ALA A 417 -9.56 7.29 -17.46
CA ALA A 417 -9.54 8.75 -17.53
C ALA A 417 -8.74 9.35 -16.37
N GLY A 418 -8.00 10.42 -16.65
CA GLY A 418 -7.37 11.25 -15.62
C GLY A 418 -7.64 12.72 -15.90
N VAL A 419 -8.02 13.47 -14.86
CA VAL A 419 -8.41 14.88 -14.98
C VAL A 419 -7.44 15.77 -14.21
N ALA A 420 -7.10 16.92 -14.78
CA ALA A 420 -6.20 17.89 -14.17
C ALA A 420 -6.54 19.32 -14.61
N GLY A 421 -5.94 20.30 -13.94
CA GLY A 421 -6.05 21.72 -14.32
C GLY A 421 -5.06 22.08 -15.41
N LEU A 422 -5.56 22.56 -16.55
CA LEU A 422 -4.77 23.22 -17.59
C LEU A 422 -4.64 24.71 -17.23
N PRO A 423 -3.43 25.28 -17.12
CA PRO A 423 -3.27 26.70 -16.81
C PRO A 423 -3.95 27.61 -17.84
N ASP A 424 -4.67 28.62 -17.36
CA ASP A 424 -5.39 29.61 -18.17
C ASP A 424 -5.27 31.01 -17.57
N ASP A 425 -4.97 32.00 -18.39
CA ASP A 425 -4.64 33.36 -17.93
C ASP A 425 -5.85 34.08 -17.29
N ASP A 426 -7.08 33.73 -17.70
CA ASP A 426 -8.31 34.40 -17.23
C ASP A 426 -9.02 33.61 -16.12
N ALA A 427 -9.09 32.29 -16.26
CA ALA A 427 -9.81 31.40 -15.35
C ALA A 427 -8.92 30.78 -14.25
N GLY A 428 -7.60 30.98 -14.32
CA GLY A 428 -6.62 30.32 -13.46
C GLY A 428 -6.31 28.91 -13.97
N GLU A 429 -7.26 27.99 -13.84
CA GLU A 429 -7.14 26.62 -14.36
C GLU A 429 -8.44 26.16 -15.03
N LEU A 430 -8.35 25.56 -16.21
CA LEU A 430 -9.44 24.88 -16.91
C LEU A 430 -9.38 23.38 -16.64
N PRO A 431 -10.48 22.72 -16.22
CA PRO A 431 -10.50 21.27 -16.16
C PRO A 431 -10.25 20.64 -17.54
N ALA A 432 -9.27 19.75 -17.61
CA ALA A 432 -8.88 19.03 -18.82
C ALA A 432 -8.69 17.55 -18.51
N ALA A 433 -8.99 16.68 -19.49
CA ALA A 433 -8.93 15.23 -19.32
C ALA A 433 -7.95 14.58 -20.32
N VAL A 434 -7.23 13.57 -19.85
CA VAL A 434 -6.58 12.57 -20.69
C VAL A 434 -7.45 11.32 -20.65
N VAL A 435 -7.84 10.83 -21.82
CA VAL A 435 -8.80 9.72 -21.97
C VAL A 435 -8.16 8.57 -22.72
N VAL A 436 -8.32 7.36 -22.20
CA VAL A 436 -7.99 6.11 -22.89
C VAL A 436 -9.29 5.52 -23.42
N LEU A 437 -9.37 5.32 -24.74
CA LEU A 437 -10.55 4.70 -25.36
C LEU A 437 -10.44 3.17 -25.36
N GLU A 438 -11.59 2.52 -25.35
CA GLU A 438 -11.70 1.08 -25.59
C GLU A 438 -11.15 0.69 -26.96
N HIS A 439 -10.62 -0.54 -27.07
CA HIS A 439 -10.11 -1.04 -28.34
C HIS A 439 -11.19 -1.02 -29.44
N GLY A 440 -10.86 -0.41 -30.59
CA GLY A 440 -11.78 -0.30 -31.73
C GLY A 440 -12.87 0.76 -31.56
N LYS A 441 -12.81 1.61 -30.52
CA LYS A 441 -13.69 2.77 -30.37
C LYS A 441 -13.01 4.06 -30.83
N THR A 442 -13.82 5.04 -31.20
CA THR A 442 -13.37 6.39 -31.56
C THR A 442 -14.37 7.38 -30.97
N MET A 443 -13.84 8.48 -30.42
CA MET A 443 -14.60 9.63 -29.94
C MET A 443 -13.81 10.89 -30.28
N THR A 444 -14.53 11.95 -30.60
CA THR A 444 -13.98 13.30 -30.75
C THR A 444 -13.91 13.99 -29.39
N GLU A 445 -13.02 14.97 -29.26
CA GLU A 445 -12.95 15.84 -28.08
C GLU A 445 -14.33 16.43 -27.74
N LYS A 446 -15.06 16.91 -28.76
CA LYS A 446 -16.38 17.50 -28.57
C LYS A 446 -17.39 16.52 -27.99
N GLU A 447 -17.42 15.27 -28.46
CA GLU A 447 -18.32 14.24 -27.91
C GLU A 447 -18.02 13.92 -26.44
N ILE A 448 -16.75 14.03 -26.02
CA ILE A 448 -16.35 13.83 -24.63
C ILE A 448 -16.74 15.04 -23.75
N VAL A 449 -16.61 16.26 -24.28
CA VAL A 449 -16.98 17.49 -23.56
C VAL A 449 -18.49 17.67 -23.45
N ASP A 450 -19.27 17.21 -24.44
CA ASP A 450 -20.74 17.29 -24.46
C ASP A 450 -21.42 16.24 -23.55
N TYR A 451 -20.68 15.21 -23.10
CA TYR A 451 -21.13 14.15 -22.20
C TYR A 451 -20.93 14.55 -20.73
#